data_AF-A0AAV3HPJ2-F1
#
_entry.id   AF-A0AAV3HPJ2-F1
#
_cell.length_a   1.000
_cell.length_b   1.000
_cell.length_c   1.000
_cell.angle_alpha   90.00
_cell.angle_beta   90.00
_cell.angle_gamma   90.00
#
_symmetry.space_group_name_H-M   'P 1'
#
loop_
_entity.id
_entity.type
_entity.pdbx_description
1 polymer ?
#
loop_
_entity_poly.entity_id
_entity_poly.type
_entity_poly.pdbx_seq_one_letter_code
_entity_poly.pdbx_strand_id
1 'polypeptide(L)'
;MVTVDKQDSVTLKISHALAKSKTLDLDIYVFVPGELGLNSDIISESEFYYTSITQKRSYYSTEVLLPLVHSRLAKRGRLSNRQYRVSLSLFAYQYVIALDKAVAALNKHDSDSVTAEEVDEVIELTLDILKRLRRSIPYEENLKRYYVNIDNYLSWYTEQKFLSLVAHLPREGDYSTIKERLITLCEKEQAHRKLNNYNSASVVEDVTRLSNKMRLLRRLIEHPIVLREKTMSMGNNIKRAIKGIATGLVMVVVTSTVILARDYLGEISASFIIAMSFIYALREIFKDDLRDAMWRWIRKGKPKWRKKYMDPTTKKVVGRKLEWLDYRSLSSLPDRIQNIRKKRVVQREEQILHYHAKTEMATSLFLSGYEQTRETLNISLRPIIRLMDKSSNRVYRLNDGQVSKESVEKRHLLNVIVKEDNHTDEPVYYRWKVVLNRSKIVSLEKIELV
;
A
#
# COMPACT_ATOMS: atom_id res chain seq x y z
N MET A 1 13.76 -6.80 -0.48
CA MET A 1 12.86 -7.95 -0.68
C MET A 1 11.42 -7.48 -0.63
N VAL A 2 10.75 -7.55 -1.78
CA VAL A 2 9.36 -7.13 -1.96
C VAL A 2 8.42 -8.32 -1.73
N THR A 3 7.35 -8.12 -0.96
CA THR A 3 6.26 -9.08 -0.78
C THR A 3 4.95 -8.47 -1.29
N VAL A 4 4.17 -9.24 -2.02
CA VAL A 4 2.82 -8.85 -2.47
C VAL A 4 1.83 -9.82 -1.86
N ASP A 5 0.86 -9.28 -1.13
CA ASP A 5 -0.19 -10.02 -0.44
C ASP A 5 -1.56 -9.42 -0.78
N LYS A 6 -2.62 -10.20 -0.56
CA LYS A 6 -4.00 -9.72 -0.61
C LYS A 6 -4.39 -9.14 0.75
N GLN A 7 -4.70 -7.84 0.81
CA GLN A 7 -5.13 -7.21 2.08
C GLN A 7 -6.62 -7.41 2.36
N ASP A 8 -7.44 -7.22 1.34
CA ASP A 8 -8.88 -7.42 1.40
C ASP A 8 -9.35 -8.06 0.08
N SER A 9 -10.66 -8.09 -0.18
CA SER A 9 -11.17 -8.69 -1.41
C SER A 9 -10.64 -8.03 -2.69
N VAL A 10 -10.24 -6.76 -2.70
CA VAL A 10 -9.95 -6.00 -3.93
C VAL A 10 -8.62 -5.23 -3.91
N THR A 11 -7.89 -5.27 -2.79
CA THR A 11 -6.69 -4.46 -2.56
C THR A 11 -5.44 -5.35 -2.50
N LEU A 12 -4.46 -5.05 -3.36
CA LEU A 12 -3.12 -5.62 -3.29
C LEU A 12 -2.26 -4.81 -2.33
N LYS A 13 -1.59 -5.50 -1.41
CA LYS A 13 -0.64 -4.92 -0.47
C LYS A 13 0.77 -5.31 -0.90
N ILE A 14 1.54 -4.32 -1.31
CA ILE A 14 2.94 -4.45 -1.70
C ILE A 14 3.77 -3.88 -0.55
N SER A 15 4.55 -4.73 0.11
CA SER A 15 5.44 -4.33 1.20
C SER A 15 6.88 -4.53 0.79
N HIS A 16 7.70 -3.52 1.06
CA HIS A 16 9.15 -3.59 0.86
C HIS A 16 9.88 -2.87 1.99
N ALA A 17 11.10 -3.30 2.27
CA ALA A 17 11.93 -2.68 3.29
C ALA A 17 13.10 -1.96 2.60
N LEU A 18 13.21 -0.67 2.86
CA LEU A 18 14.42 0.07 2.54
C LEU A 18 15.51 -0.41 3.50
N ALA A 19 16.47 -1.16 2.96
CA ALA A 19 17.67 -1.60 3.68
C ALA A 19 18.58 -0.40 4.02
N LYS A 20 19.83 -0.65 4.41
CA LYS A 20 20.81 0.39 4.80
C LYS A 20 21.07 1.46 3.72
N SER A 21 20.59 1.28 2.49
CA SER A 21 20.71 2.28 1.43
C SER A 21 19.88 3.53 1.77
N LYS A 22 20.45 4.71 1.53
CA LYS A 22 19.76 5.99 1.72
C LYS A 22 18.72 6.24 0.62
N THR A 23 18.83 5.55 -0.51
CA THR A 23 18.03 5.76 -1.71
C THR A 23 17.49 4.45 -2.24
N LEU A 24 16.29 4.49 -2.82
CA LEU A 24 15.65 3.34 -3.46
C LEU A 24 14.69 3.80 -4.53
N ASP A 25 14.83 3.19 -5.69
CA ASP A 25 13.90 3.33 -6.79
C ASP A 25 13.04 2.06 -6.89
N LEU A 26 11.73 2.25 -6.93
CA LEU A 26 10.73 1.18 -7.02
C LEU A 26 9.88 1.42 -8.25
N ASP A 27 9.90 0.47 -9.19
CA ASP A 27 8.98 0.46 -10.33
C ASP A 27 7.96 -0.66 -10.17
N ILE A 28 6.70 -0.35 -10.41
CA ILE A 28 5.59 -1.31 -10.41
C ILE A 28 4.87 -1.17 -11.75
N TYR A 29 4.88 -2.25 -12.51
CA TYR A 29 4.19 -2.37 -13.79
C TYR A 29 2.99 -3.29 -13.62
N VAL A 30 1.79 -2.74 -13.76
CA VAL A 30 0.54 -3.51 -13.75
C VAL A 30 0.06 -3.65 -15.19
N PHE A 31 0.12 -4.87 -15.72
CA PHE A 31 -0.33 -5.23 -17.06
C PHE A 31 -1.81 -5.58 -17.00
N VAL A 32 -2.64 -4.74 -17.63
CA VAL A 32 -4.09 -4.86 -17.67
C VAL A 32 -4.52 -5.33 -19.05
N PRO A 33 -5.38 -6.37 -19.15
CA PRO A 33 -5.93 -6.82 -20.43
C PRO A 33 -6.65 -5.68 -21.16
N GLY A 34 -6.32 -5.48 -22.44
CA GLY A 34 -6.90 -4.42 -23.28
C GLY A 34 -8.40 -4.55 -23.49
N GLU A 35 -8.97 -5.75 -23.32
CA GLU A 35 -10.43 -5.97 -23.33
C GLU A 35 -11.18 -5.16 -22.25
N LEU A 36 -10.48 -4.73 -21.19
CA LEU A 36 -11.05 -3.88 -20.14
C LEU A 36 -11.08 -2.39 -20.53
N GLY A 37 -10.45 -2.01 -21.65
CA GLY A 37 -10.46 -0.65 -22.18
C GLY A 37 -9.79 0.41 -21.29
N LEU A 38 -9.00 0.01 -20.28
CA LEU A 38 -8.34 0.97 -19.38
C LEU A 38 -7.43 1.92 -20.17
N ASN A 39 -7.67 3.22 -20.07
CA ASN A 39 -6.84 4.26 -20.68
C ASN A 39 -6.90 5.56 -19.84
N SER A 40 -6.11 6.57 -20.26
CA SER A 40 -6.04 7.87 -19.58
C SER A 40 -7.34 8.68 -19.62
N ASP A 41 -8.21 8.40 -20.59
CA ASP A 41 -9.43 9.17 -20.85
C ASP A 41 -10.59 8.66 -19.99
N ILE A 42 -10.63 7.35 -19.69
CA ILE A 42 -11.61 6.75 -18.77
C ILE A 42 -11.20 6.99 -17.31
N ILE A 43 -9.93 6.75 -16.97
CA ILE A 43 -9.42 6.97 -15.61
C ILE A 43 -8.09 7.70 -15.72
N SER A 44 -8.09 8.99 -15.35
CA SER A 44 -6.85 9.77 -15.33
C SER A 44 -5.85 9.21 -14.31
N GLU A 45 -4.54 9.41 -14.52
CA GLU A 45 -3.55 8.90 -13.56
C GLU A 45 -3.69 9.58 -12.20
N SER A 46 -4.16 10.84 -12.17
CA SER A 46 -4.37 11.54 -10.91
C SER A 46 -5.52 10.94 -10.12
N GLU A 47 -6.62 10.64 -10.81
CA GLU A 47 -7.77 9.96 -10.21
C GLU A 47 -7.39 8.57 -9.70
N PHE A 48 -6.70 7.76 -10.51
CA PHE A 48 -6.24 6.45 -10.07
C PHE A 48 -5.33 6.55 -8.84
N TYR A 49 -4.35 7.46 -8.85
CA TYR A 49 -3.43 7.65 -7.73
C TYR A 49 -4.16 7.99 -6.43
N TYR A 50 -5.05 8.99 -6.43
CA TYR A 50 -5.73 9.42 -5.19
C TYR A 50 -6.80 8.45 -4.70
N THR A 51 -7.46 7.72 -5.60
CA THR A 51 -8.54 6.78 -5.24
C THR A 51 -8.03 5.40 -4.87
N SER A 52 -6.91 4.98 -5.46
CA SER A 52 -6.50 3.58 -5.45
C SER A 52 -5.18 3.33 -4.75
N ILE A 53 -4.30 4.33 -4.65
CA ILE A 53 -2.99 4.17 -4.05
C ILE A 53 -3.00 4.79 -2.65
N THR A 54 -2.85 3.94 -1.63
CA THR A 54 -2.59 4.39 -0.25
C THR A 54 -1.27 3.82 0.23
N GLN A 55 -0.53 4.59 1.03
CA GLN A 55 0.80 4.20 1.45
C GLN A 55 1.00 4.49 2.93
N LYS A 56 1.82 3.67 3.56
CA LYS A 56 2.32 3.88 4.91
C LYS A 56 3.78 3.51 4.96
N ARG A 57 4.59 4.36 5.57
CA ARG A 57 5.99 4.08 5.87
C ARG A 57 6.20 4.08 7.37
N SER A 58 6.82 3.04 7.87
CA SER A 58 7.11 2.87 9.30
C SER A 58 8.59 2.60 9.49
N TYR A 59 9.11 2.98 10.66
CA TYR A 59 10.39 2.46 11.10
C TYR A 59 10.37 0.93 11.13
N TYR A 60 11.50 0.31 10.80
CA TYR A 60 11.64 -1.13 10.72
C TYR A 60 13.02 -1.55 11.22
N SER A 61 13.07 -2.72 11.86
CA SER A 61 14.31 -3.41 12.20
C SER A 61 14.14 -4.89 11.90
N THR A 62 15.21 -5.50 11.39
CA THR A 62 15.29 -6.95 11.16
C THR A 62 15.70 -7.67 12.45
N GLU A 63 16.43 -6.98 13.34
CA GLU A 63 16.81 -7.52 14.63
C GLU A 63 15.61 -7.49 15.59
N VAL A 64 15.43 -8.60 16.33
CA VAL A 64 14.49 -8.67 17.45
C VAL A 64 15.09 -7.84 18.59
N LEU A 65 14.82 -6.54 18.57
CA LEU A 65 15.20 -5.63 19.64
C LEU A 65 14.33 -5.94 20.85
N LEU A 66 14.79 -6.88 21.68
CA LEU A 66 14.05 -7.33 22.85
C LEU A 66 13.72 -6.12 23.75
N PRO A 67 12.48 -6.04 24.28
CA PRO A 67 12.11 -5.08 25.32
C PRO A 67 13.04 -5.15 26.53
N LEU A 68 13.68 -6.29 26.77
CA LEU A 68 14.58 -6.55 27.90
C LEU A 68 15.82 -5.65 27.91
N VAL A 69 16.43 -5.32 26.76
CA VAL A 69 17.62 -4.45 26.73
C VAL A 69 17.21 -3.01 27.02
N HIS A 70 16.12 -2.54 26.39
CA HIS A 70 15.64 -1.18 26.56
C HIS A 70 14.98 -0.94 27.93
N SER A 71 14.27 -1.91 28.49
CA SER A 71 13.75 -1.85 29.86
C SER A 71 14.88 -1.88 30.90
N ARG A 72 15.93 -2.69 30.71
CA ARG A 72 17.12 -2.69 31.59
C ARG A 72 17.91 -1.38 31.50
N LEU A 73 18.02 -0.78 30.33
CA LEU A 73 18.66 0.52 30.15
C LEU A 73 17.79 1.67 30.66
N ALA A 74 16.47 1.59 30.54
CA ALA A 74 15.52 2.51 31.18
C ALA A 74 15.60 2.39 32.71
N LYS A 75 15.69 1.17 33.26
CA LYS A 75 15.95 0.91 34.70
C LYS A 75 17.25 1.55 35.19
N ARG A 76 18.26 1.72 34.32
CA ARG A 76 19.54 2.36 34.65
C ARG A 76 19.54 3.88 34.40
N GLY A 77 18.38 4.50 34.12
CA GLY A 77 18.26 5.93 33.82
C GLY A 77 18.92 6.37 32.51
N ARG A 78 19.30 5.44 31.64
CA ARG A 78 20.03 5.72 30.39
C ARG A 78 19.14 5.89 29.16
N LEU A 79 17.83 5.69 29.28
CA LEU A 79 16.88 5.80 28.17
C LEU A 79 15.82 6.87 28.46
N SER A 80 15.58 7.75 27.50
CA SER A 80 14.49 8.73 27.60
C SER A 80 13.11 8.05 27.52
N ASN A 81 12.10 8.64 28.19
CA ASN A 81 10.70 8.17 28.13
C ASN A 81 10.19 7.99 26.70
N ARG A 82 10.66 8.85 25.80
CA ARG A 82 10.37 8.79 24.38
C ARG A 82 10.94 7.53 23.72
N GLN A 83 12.21 7.24 23.94
CA GLN A 83 12.86 6.05 23.37
C GLN A 83 12.18 4.76 23.86
N TYR A 84 11.75 4.73 25.13
CA TYR A 84 11.00 3.60 25.67
C TYR A 84 9.64 3.39 24.96
N ARG A 85 8.87 4.46 24.75
CA ARG A 85 7.56 4.34 24.06
C ARG A 85 7.70 3.83 22.65
N VAL A 86 8.71 4.31 21.93
CA VAL A 86 8.98 3.91 20.54
C VAL A 86 9.44 2.45 20.50
N SER A 87 10.36 2.02 21.38
CA SER A 87 10.84 0.63 21.39
C SER A 87 9.75 -0.37 21.76
N LEU A 88 8.94 -0.07 22.78
CA LEU A 88 7.84 -0.94 23.19
C LEU A 88 6.76 -1.04 22.10
N SER A 89 6.47 0.07 21.43
CA SER A 89 5.58 0.08 20.27
C SER A 89 6.10 -0.78 19.13
N LEU A 90 7.38 -0.66 18.78
CA LEU A 90 7.98 -1.47 17.72
C LEU A 90 7.83 -2.96 18.02
N PHE A 91 8.18 -3.36 19.23
CA PHE A 91 8.02 -4.74 19.68
C PHE A 91 6.57 -5.20 19.52
N ALA A 92 5.61 -4.43 20.02
CA ALA A 92 4.19 -4.76 19.91
C ALA A 92 3.74 -4.83 18.44
N TYR A 93 4.22 -3.93 17.58
CA TYR A 93 3.90 -3.90 16.16
C TYR A 93 4.50 -5.10 15.40
N GLN A 94 5.74 -5.47 15.68
CA GLN A 94 6.41 -6.64 15.11
C GLN A 94 5.69 -7.93 15.54
N TYR A 95 5.35 -8.06 16.82
CA TYR A 95 4.60 -9.19 17.34
C TYR A 95 3.25 -9.33 16.64
N VAL A 96 2.48 -8.24 16.52
CA VAL A 96 1.19 -8.23 15.84
C VAL A 96 1.32 -8.70 14.39
N ILE A 97 2.32 -8.21 13.65
CA ILE A 97 2.56 -8.63 12.27
C ILE A 97 2.99 -10.10 12.20
N ALA A 98 3.86 -10.56 13.10
CA ALA A 98 4.34 -11.93 13.11
C ALA A 98 3.21 -12.91 13.41
N LEU A 99 2.40 -12.65 14.45
CA LEU A 99 1.26 -13.47 14.81
C LEU A 99 0.19 -13.49 13.70
N ASP A 100 -0.09 -12.34 13.07
CA ASP A 100 -1.03 -12.25 11.94
C ASP A 100 -0.56 -13.12 10.76
N LYS A 101 0.74 -13.08 10.44
CA LYS A 101 1.32 -13.90 9.38
C LYS A 101 1.31 -15.39 9.71
N ALA A 102 1.69 -15.77 10.94
CA ALA A 102 1.70 -17.17 11.38
C ALA A 102 0.29 -17.78 11.33
N VAL A 103 -0.70 -17.08 11.90
CA VAL A 103 -2.10 -17.53 11.89
C VAL A 103 -2.68 -17.55 10.47
N ALA A 104 -2.35 -16.57 9.64
CA ALA A 104 -2.79 -16.56 8.24
C ALA A 104 -2.15 -17.67 7.40
N ALA A 105 -0.92 -18.11 7.73
CA ALA A 105 -0.30 -19.26 7.09
C ALA A 105 -1.05 -20.55 7.47
N LEU A 106 -1.30 -20.76 8.76
CA LEU A 106 -2.08 -21.90 9.26
C LEU A 106 -3.50 -21.96 8.65
N ASN A 107 -4.18 -20.81 8.52
CA ASN A 107 -5.54 -20.78 7.93
C ASN A 107 -5.57 -20.93 6.38
N LYS A 108 -4.44 -20.83 5.68
CA LYS A 108 -4.38 -20.90 4.20
C LYS A 108 -4.26 -22.32 3.67
N HIS A 109 -3.73 -23.23 4.48
CA HIS A 109 -3.69 -24.64 4.15
C HIS A 109 -5.14 -25.15 4.11
N ASP A 110 -5.57 -25.69 2.96
CA ASP A 110 -6.81 -26.48 2.91
C ASP A 110 -6.74 -27.50 4.04
N SER A 111 -7.85 -27.68 4.77
CA SER A 111 -7.98 -28.26 6.11
C SER A 111 -7.27 -29.58 6.40
N ASP A 112 -6.70 -30.22 5.39
CA ASP A 112 -6.07 -31.53 5.42
C ASP A 112 -4.54 -31.47 5.62
N SER A 113 -3.91 -30.29 5.65
CA SER A 113 -2.44 -30.17 5.75
C SER A 113 -1.87 -29.36 6.93
N VAL A 114 -2.69 -28.87 7.86
CA VAL A 114 -2.17 -28.14 9.05
C VAL A 114 -1.81 -29.15 10.11
N THR A 115 -0.54 -29.30 10.46
CA THR A 115 -0.16 -30.28 11.49
C THR A 115 -0.41 -29.74 12.90
N ALA A 116 -0.69 -30.66 13.82
CA ALA A 116 -0.79 -30.37 15.24
C ALA A 116 0.44 -29.63 15.80
N GLU A 117 1.62 -30.01 15.30
CA GLU A 117 2.92 -29.48 15.70
C GLU A 117 3.11 -28.02 15.27
N GLU A 118 2.70 -27.64 14.06
CA GLU A 118 2.79 -26.26 13.57
C GLU A 118 1.93 -25.30 14.41
N VAL A 119 0.73 -25.74 14.82
CA VAL A 119 -0.11 -24.93 15.71
C VAL A 119 0.55 -24.79 17.08
N ASP A 120 1.20 -25.85 17.57
CA ASP A 120 1.85 -25.82 18.87
C ASP A 120 3.09 -24.92 18.89
N GLU A 121 3.90 -24.94 17.83
CA GLU A 121 5.05 -24.03 17.68
C GLU A 121 4.61 -22.56 17.78
N VAL A 122 3.50 -22.21 17.11
CA VAL A 122 2.93 -20.85 17.19
C VAL A 122 2.46 -20.53 18.62
N ILE A 123 1.86 -21.49 19.33
CA ILE A 123 1.46 -21.32 20.73
C ILE A 123 2.68 -21.05 21.61
N GLU A 124 3.72 -21.88 21.52
CA GLU A 124 4.91 -21.78 22.37
C GLU A 124 5.66 -20.46 22.15
N LEU A 125 5.89 -20.08 20.88
CA LEU A 125 6.52 -18.82 20.52
C LEU A 125 5.73 -17.63 21.06
N THR A 126 4.41 -17.67 20.93
CA THR A 126 3.52 -16.62 21.43
C THR A 126 3.64 -16.47 22.95
N LEU A 127 3.61 -17.60 23.67
CA LEU A 127 3.71 -17.60 25.14
C LEU A 127 5.07 -17.13 25.63
N ASP A 128 6.18 -17.54 25.00
CA ASP A 128 7.51 -17.09 25.37
C ASP A 128 7.66 -15.57 25.14
N ILE A 129 7.17 -15.05 24.02
CA ILE A 129 7.22 -13.62 23.72
C ILE A 129 6.40 -12.80 24.74
N LEU A 130 5.17 -13.22 25.05
CA LEU A 130 4.33 -12.54 26.05
C LEU A 130 4.94 -12.64 27.45
N LYS A 131 5.52 -13.78 27.82
CA LYS A 131 6.21 -13.98 29.11
C LYS A 131 7.42 -13.04 29.23
N ARG A 132 8.21 -12.87 28.16
CA ARG A 132 9.35 -11.94 28.14
C ARG A 132 8.90 -10.49 28.28
N LEU A 133 7.82 -10.08 27.60
CA LEU A 133 7.23 -8.76 27.75
C LEU A 133 6.82 -8.51 29.21
N ARG A 134 6.06 -9.44 29.81
CA ARG A 134 5.50 -9.31 31.17
C ARG A 134 6.54 -9.36 32.29
N ARG A 135 7.73 -9.88 32.02
CA ARG A 135 8.89 -9.78 32.94
C ARG A 135 9.50 -8.38 33.01
N SER A 136 9.20 -7.51 32.04
CA SER A 136 9.86 -6.21 31.86
C SER A 136 9.03 -4.99 32.31
N ILE A 137 8.16 -5.16 33.30
CA ILE A 137 7.29 -4.09 33.79
C ILE A 137 8.13 -2.91 34.33
N PRO A 138 7.87 -1.67 33.88
CA PRO A 138 8.57 -0.48 34.38
C PRO A 138 8.02 -0.02 35.74
N TYR A 139 8.88 0.57 36.57
CA TYR A 139 8.50 1.13 37.87
C TYR A 139 7.86 2.52 37.76
N GLU A 140 8.32 3.35 36.81
CA GLU A 140 7.78 4.70 36.61
C GLU A 140 6.33 4.66 36.14
N GLU A 141 5.46 5.39 36.82
CA GLU A 141 4.01 5.41 36.58
C GLU A 141 3.65 5.80 35.13
N ASN A 142 4.35 6.77 34.55
CA ASN A 142 4.12 7.20 33.16
C ASN A 142 4.46 6.11 32.14
N LEU A 143 5.52 5.34 32.37
CA LEU A 143 5.92 4.24 31.50
C LEU A 143 5.04 3.00 31.75
N LYS A 144 4.61 2.79 32.99
CA LYS A 144 3.70 1.73 33.40
C LYS A 144 2.34 1.87 32.73
N ARG A 145 1.75 3.07 32.71
CA ARG A 145 0.50 3.34 31.98
C ARG A 145 0.60 3.01 30.49
N TYR A 146 1.73 3.36 29.88
CA TYR A 146 1.98 3.05 28.48
C TYR A 146 2.13 1.54 28.24
N TYR A 147 2.87 0.86 29.12
CA TYR A 147 3.02 -0.60 29.12
C TYR A 147 1.68 -1.30 29.26
N VAL A 148 0.84 -0.91 30.24
CA VAL A 148 -0.48 -1.49 30.49
C VAL A 148 -1.39 -1.42 29.26
N ASN A 149 -1.38 -0.29 28.56
CA ASN A 149 -2.13 -0.12 27.32
C ASN A 149 -1.67 -1.07 26.21
N ILE A 150 -0.36 -1.30 26.11
CA ILE A 150 0.20 -2.22 25.12
C ILE A 150 -0.08 -3.68 25.49
N ASP A 151 0.15 -4.09 26.73
CA ASP A 151 -0.13 -5.45 27.21
C ASP A 151 -1.62 -5.79 27.09
N ASN A 152 -2.53 -4.85 27.41
CA ASN A 152 -3.97 -5.03 27.20
C ASN A 152 -4.31 -5.34 25.73
N TYR A 153 -3.77 -4.56 24.79
CA TYR A 153 -4.00 -4.79 23.37
C TYR A 153 -3.38 -6.10 22.88
N LEU A 154 -2.14 -6.41 23.29
CA LEU A 154 -1.46 -7.63 22.89
C LEU A 154 -2.16 -8.87 23.42
N SER A 155 -2.59 -8.85 24.68
CA SER A 155 -3.39 -9.90 25.29
C SER A 155 -4.69 -10.13 24.52
N TRP A 156 -5.46 -9.07 24.24
CA TRP A 156 -6.71 -9.17 23.48
C TRP A 156 -6.47 -9.66 22.05
N TYR A 157 -5.47 -9.11 21.35
CA TYR A 157 -5.18 -9.48 19.97
C TYR A 157 -4.75 -10.95 19.86
N THR A 158 -3.98 -11.45 20.83
CA THR A 158 -3.56 -12.86 20.89
C THR A 158 -4.76 -13.79 21.05
N GLU A 159 -5.65 -13.48 22.00
CA GLU A 159 -6.91 -14.21 22.17
C GLU A 159 -7.72 -14.24 20.88
N GLN A 160 -7.91 -13.10 20.19
CA GLN A 160 -8.69 -13.07 18.95
C GLN A 160 -8.08 -13.93 17.84
N LYS A 161 -6.74 -14.01 17.77
CA LYS A 161 -6.04 -14.84 16.80
C LYS A 161 -6.14 -16.33 17.12
N PHE A 162 -6.04 -16.70 18.39
CA PHE A 162 -6.25 -18.08 18.81
C PHE A 162 -7.71 -18.53 18.62
N LEU A 163 -8.69 -17.68 18.95
CA LEU A 163 -10.10 -17.94 18.64
C LEU A 163 -10.34 -18.09 17.13
N SER A 164 -9.66 -17.28 16.32
CA SER A 164 -9.71 -17.42 14.86
C SER A 164 -9.16 -18.78 14.39
N LEU A 165 -8.11 -19.32 15.01
CA LEU A 165 -7.61 -20.66 14.69
C LEU A 165 -8.65 -21.72 15.09
N VAL A 166 -9.20 -21.65 16.30
CA VAL A 166 -10.24 -22.58 16.78
C VAL A 166 -11.44 -22.64 15.83
N ALA A 167 -11.85 -21.49 15.28
CA ALA A 167 -12.97 -21.39 14.35
C ALA A 167 -12.72 -22.02 12.97
N HIS A 168 -11.45 -22.11 12.51
CA HIS A 168 -11.11 -22.63 11.18
C HIS A 168 -10.54 -24.06 11.23
N LEU A 169 -10.09 -24.55 12.39
CA LEU A 169 -9.61 -25.92 12.55
C LEU A 169 -10.76 -26.95 12.39
N PRO A 170 -10.53 -28.09 11.72
CA PRO A 170 -11.53 -29.13 11.52
C PRO A 170 -12.03 -29.74 12.85
N ARG A 171 -13.25 -30.28 12.86
CA ARG A 171 -13.92 -30.78 14.08
C ARG A 171 -13.48 -32.19 14.49
N GLU A 172 -12.91 -32.97 13.59
CA GLU A 172 -12.61 -34.39 13.80
C GLU A 172 -11.08 -34.65 13.84
N GLY A 173 -10.64 -35.66 14.60
CA GLY A 173 -9.23 -36.08 14.73
C GLY A 173 -8.47 -35.47 15.90
N ASP A 174 -7.13 -35.46 15.80
CA ASP A 174 -6.17 -35.00 16.83
C ASP A 174 -6.28 -33.50 17.19
N TYR A 175 -7.14 -32.75 16.49
CA TYR A 175 -7.33 -31.32 16.71
C TYR A 175 -8.18 -30.97 17.94
N SER A 176 -8.86 -31.95 18.57
CA SER A 176 -9.67 -31.70 19.77
C SER A 176 -8.81 -31.19 20.94
N THR A 177 -7.67 -31.84 21.18
CA THR A 177 -6.74 -31.48 22.26
C THR A 177 -6.12 -30.09 22.05
N ILE A 178 -5.80 -29.74 20.81
CA ILE A 178 -5.28 -28.42 20.44
C ILE A 178 -6.33 -27.34 20.63
N LYS A 179 -7.58 -27.60 20.25
CA LYS A 179 -8.69 -26.66 20.46
C LYS A 179 -8.88 -26.38 21.95
N GLU A 180 -8.90 -27.42 22.78
CA GLU A 180 -9.00 -27.27 24.24
C GLU A 180 -7.82 -26.47 24.81
N ARG A 181 -6.60 -26.73 24.34
CA ARG A 181 -5.41 -25.97 24.73
C ARG A 181 -5.52 -24.49 24.32
N LEU A 182 -5.93 -24.19 23.09
CA LEU A 182 -6.14 -22.83 22.60
C LEU A 182 -7.22 -22.09 23.43
N ILE A 183 -8.34 -22.76 23.72
CA ILE A 183 -9.42 -22.21 24.54
C ILE A 183 -8.90 -21.90 25.96
N THR A 184 -8.18 -22.83 26.57
CA THR A 184 -7.55 -22.64 27.90
C THR A 184 -6.62 -21.44 27.92
N LEU A 185 -5.86 -21.22 26.84
CA LEU A 185 -4.98 -20.05 26.71
C LEU A 185 -5.77 -18.75 26.54
N CYS A 186 -6.85 -18.76 25.76
CA CYS A 186 -7.76 -17.62 25.65
C CYS A 186 -8.37 -17.26 27.01
N GLU A 187 -8.81 -18.24 27.78
CA GLU A 187 -9.34 -18.05 29.14
C GLU A 187 -8.28 -17.48 30.09
N LYS A 188 -7.04 -17.98 30.03
CA LYS A 188 -5.91 -17.43 30.79
C LYS A 188 -5.64 -15.96 30.44
N GLU A 189 -5.67 -15.60 29.17
CA GLU A 189 -5.51 -14.22 28.72
C GLU A 189 -6.68 -13.33 29.17
N GLN A 190 -7.91 -13.85 29.15
CA GLN A 190 -9.08 -13.14 29.70
C GLN A 190 -8.96 -12.91 31.21
N ALA A 191 -8.56 -13.93 31.97
CA ALA A 191 -8.31 -13.84 33.41
C ALA A 191 -7.19 -12.83 33.71
N HIS A 192 -6.11 -12.83 32.93
CA HIS A 192 -5.02 -11.86 33.06
C HIS A 192 -5.51 -10.41 32.90
N ARG A 193 -6.37 -10.13 31.91
CA ARG A 193 -6.95 -8.78 31.72
C ARG A 193 -7.89 -8.37 32.85
N LYS A 194 -8.65 -9.33 33.41
CA LYS A 194 -9.54 -9.11 34.56
C LYS A 194 -8.73 -8.82 35.83
N LEU A 195 -7.73 -9.64 36.16
CA LEU A 195 -6.88 -9.48 37.34
C LEU A 195 -6.13 -8.15 37.36
N ASN A 196 -5.70 -7.67 36.19
CA ASN A 196 -4.99 -6.39 36.08
C ASN A 196 -5.91 -5.17 35.85
N ASN A 197 -7.23 -5.34 35.88
CA ASN A 197 -8.22 -4.26 35.71
C ASN A 197 -8.00 -3.38 34.46
N TYR A 198 -7.62 -3.99 33.33
CA TYR A 198 -7.30 -3.23 32.11
C TYR A 198 -8.49 -2.54 31.46
N ASN A 199 -9.69 -3.08 31.66
CA ASN A 199 -10.94 -2.60 31.04
C ASN A 199 -12.00 -2.41 32.12
N SER A 200 -12.79 -1.34 32.02
CA SER A 200 -13.96 -1.12 32.86
C SER A 200 -15.08 -2.10 32.50
N ALA A 201 -15.97 -2.42 33.44
CA ALA A 201 -17.11 -3.31 33.21
C ALA A 201 -17.93 -2.91 31.98
N SER A 202 -18.23 -1.61 31.86
CA SER A 202 -18.96 -1.02 30.72
C SER A 202 -18.32 -1.17 29.35
N VAL A 203 -17.02 -1.47 29.28
CA VAL A 203 -16.29 -1.75 28.03
C VAL A 203 -16.26 -3.24 27.75
N VAL A 204 -16.25 -4.09 28.78
CA VAL A 204 -16.25 -5.55 28.63
C VAL A 204 -17.63 -6.06 28.19
N GLU A 205 -18.71 -5.43 28.66
CA GLU A 205 -20.09 -5.82 28.32
C GLU A 205 -20.48 -5.48 26.88
N ASP A 206 -19.95 -4.39 26.32
CA ASP A 206 -20.27 -3.92 24.96
C ASP A 206 -19.11 -4.22 23.99
N VAL A 207 -19.35 -5.19 23.10
CA VAL A 207 -18.41 -5.63 22.05
C VAL A 207 -17.95 -4.46 21.17
N THR A 208 -18.83 -3.49 20.88
CA THR A 208 -18.51 -2.34 20.04
C THR A 208 -17.55 -1.40 20.76
N ARG A 209 -17.78 -1.13 22.05
CA ARG A 209 -16.88 -0.32 22.87
C ARG A 209 -15.52 -0.98 23.04
N LEU A 210 -15.50 -2.29 23.29
CA LEU A 210 -14.26 -3.06 23.37
C LEU A 210 -13.46 -2.94 22.06
N SER A 211 -14.09 -3.21 20.92
CA SER A 211 -13.47 -3.13 19.60
C SER A 211 -12.91 -1.73 19.31
N ASN A 212 -13.67 -0.69 19.63
CA ASN A 212 -13.22 0.70 19.46
C ASN A 212 -12.03 1.04 20.37
N LYS A 213 -12.03 0.60 21.62
CA LYS A 213 -10.88 0.77 22.53
C LYS A 213 -9.64 0.06 21.99
N MET A 214 -9.79 -1.17 21.50
CA MET A 214 -8.67 -1.94 20.93
C MET A 214 -8.12 -1.29 19.66
N ARG A 215 -8.99 -0.70 18.82
CA ARG A 215 -8.57 0.10 17.67
C ARG A 215 -7.75 1.34 18.09
N LEU A 216 -8.12 1.99 19.19
CA LEU A 216 -7.37 3.12 19.74
C LEU A 216 -6.00 2.68 20.27
N LEU A 217 -5.93 1.55 20.99
CA LEU A 217 -4.66 1.00 21.47
C LEU A 217 -3.74 0.57 20.32
N ARG A 218 -4.29 0.01 19.24
CA ARG A 218 -3.53 -0.26 18.01
C ARG A 218 -2.93 1.01 17.41
N ARG A 219 -3.69 2.11 17.36
CA ARG A 219 -3.19 3.41 16.89
C ARG A 219 -2.11 3.98 17.81
N LEU A 220 -2.19 3.72 19.12
CA LEU A 220 -1.18 4.13 20.09
C LEU A 220 0.16 3.40 19.88
N ILE A 221 0.11 2.13 19.45
CA ILE A 221 1.29 1.36 19.03
C ILE A 221 1.83 1.87 17.68
N GLU A 222 0.96 2.19 16.72
CA GLU A 222 1.40 2.62 15.38
C GLU A 222 1.97 4.05 15.37
N HIS A 223 1.41 4.97 16.15
CA HIS A 223 1.74 6.40 16.12
C HIS A 223 3.24 6.73 16.23
N PRO A 224 4.01 6.17 17.17
CA PRO A 224 5.45 6.47 17.27
C PRO A 224 6.31 5.84 16.17
N ILE A 225 5.79 4.85 15.44
CA ILE A 225 6.54 4.08 14.44
C ILE A 225 6.25 4.56 13.01
N VAL A 226 5.00 4.95 12.75
CA VAL A 226 4.55 5.36 11.42
C VAL A 226 4.95 6.81 11.16
N LEU A 227 5.70 7.03 10.08
CA LEU A 227 6.11 8.35 9.64
C LEU A 227 4.89 9.14 9.16
N ARG A 228 4.83 10.42 9.53
CA ARG A 228 3.82 11.32 9.00
C ARG A 228 4.22 11.71 7.58
N GLU A 229 3.33 11.49 6.63
CA GLU A 229 3.53 11.91 5.25
C GLU A 229 2.70 13.16 4.92
N LYS A 230 3.31 14.08 4.16
CA LYS A 230 2.61 15.19 3.52
C LYS A 230 2.81 15.09 2.01
N THR A 231 1.74 14.77 1.29
CA THR A 231 1.73 14.68 -0.18
C THR A 231 1.49 16.05 -0.78
N MET A 232 2.33 16.43 -1.73
CA MET A 232 2.19 17.66 -2.52
C MET A 232 2.07 17.27 -3.99
N SER A 233 0.98 17.73 -4.64
CA SER A 233 0.86 17.63 -6.09
C SER A 233 1.84 18.60 -6.75
N MET A 234 2.64 18.09 -7.67
CA MET A 234 3.61 18.87 -8.42
C MET A 234 3.01 19.37 -9.72
N GLY A 235 3.46 20.54 -10.16
CA GLY A 235 3.10 21.09 -11.47
C GLY A 235 1.86 21.97 -11.51
N ASN A 236 1.14 22.22 -10.41
CA ASN A 236 0.01 23.18 -10.45
C ASN A 236 0.49 24.61 -10.79
N ASN A 237 1.59 25.05 -10.16
CA ASN A 237 2.20 26.34 -10.45
C ASN A 237 2.77 26.38 -11.88
N ILE A 238 3.37 25.28 -12.34
CA ILE A 238 3.91 25.16 -13.69
C ILE A 238 2.77 25.21 -14.72
N LYS A 239 1.63 24.55 -14.46
CA LYS A 239 0.44 24.61 -15.32
C LYS A 239 -0.10 26.03 -15.43
N ARG A 240 -0.13 26.79 -14.32
CA ARG A 240 -0.51 28.20 -14.32
C ARG A 240 0.46 29.06 -15.14
N ALA A 241 1.77 28.85 -14.99
CA ALA A 241 2.78 29.55 -15.78
C ALA A 241 2.65 29.24 -17.28
N ILE A 242 2.47 27.96 -17.65
CA ILE A 242 2.26 27.55 -19.05
C ILE A 242 1.00 28.16 -19.63
N LYS A 243 -0.11 28.22 -18.86
CA LYS A 243 -1.32 28.92 -19.30
C LYS A 243 -1.04 30.40 -19.61
N GLY A 244 -0.28 31.07 -18.75
CA GLY A 244 0.14 32.47 -18.97
C GLY A 244 1.01 32.63 -20.21
N ILE A 245 2.05 31.81 -20.36
CA ILE A 245 2.98 31.85 -21.50
C ILE A 245 2.26 31.55 -22.81
N ALA A 246 1.43 30.50 -22.85
CA ALA A 246 0.66 30.15 -24.05
C ALA A 246 -0.30 31.28 -24.45
N THR A 247 -0.98 31.89 -23.47
CA THR A 247 -1.85 33.05 -23.74
C THR A 247 -1.05 34.23 -24.28
N GLY A 248 0.12 34.53 -23.70
CA GLY A 248 1.00 35.61 -24.17
C GLY A 248 1.50 35.38 -25.60
N LEU A 249 1.98 34.17 -25.91
CA LEU A 249 2.48 33.79 -27.24
C LEU A 249 1.38 33.92 -28.31
N VAL A 250 0.18 33.40 -28.01
CA VAL A 250 -0.97 33.53 -28.90
C VAL A 250 -1.35 34.99 -29.10
N MET A 251 -1.34 35.81 -28.04
CA MET A 251 -1.65 37.23 -28.16
C MET A 251 -0.64 37.96 -29.05
N VAL A 252 0.65 37.65 -28.97
CA VAL A 252 1.68 38.24 -29.84
C VAL A 252 1.41 37.91 -31.31
N VAL A 253 1.12 36.64 -31.63
CA VAL A 253 0.82 36.20 -33.00
C VAL A 253 -0.48 36.84 -33.51
N VAL A 254 -1.54 36.82 -32.72
CA VAL A 254 -2.84 37.42 -33.08
C VAL A 254 -2.71 38.91 -33.31
N THR A 255 -2.04 39.63 -32.42
CA THR A 255 -1.88 41.09 -32.54
C THR A 255 -1.05 41.44 -33.77
N SER A 256 0.03 40.70 -34.03
CA SER A 256 0.85 40.88 -35.24
C SER A 256 0.04 40.61 -36.51
N THR A 257 -0.79 39.57 -36.50
CA THR A 257 -1.66 39.21 -37.64
C THR A 257 -2.73 40.28 -37.88
N VAL A 258 -3.32 40.83 -36.82
CA VAL A 258 -4.31 41.92 -36.93
C VAL A 258 -3.66 43.19 -37.48
N ILE A 259 -2.43 43.52 -37.08
CA ILE A 259 -1.68 44.67 -37.62
C ILE A 259 -1.45 44.47 -39.13
N LEU A 260 -0.95 43.31 -39.55
CA LEU A 260 -0.73 43.01 -40.97
C LEU A 260 -2.04 43.00 -41.79
N ALA A 261 -3.12 42.49 -41.21
CA ALA A 261 -4.43 42.50 -41.85
C ALA A 261 -4.98 43.93 -42.00
N ARG A 262 -4.73 44.81 -41.02
CA ARG A 262 -5.09 46.24 -41.09
C ARG A 262 -4.32 46.95 -42.19
N ASP A 263 -3.03 46.68 -42.33
CA ASP A 263 -2.17 47.27 -43.37
C ASP A 263 -2.63 46.87 -44.79
N TYR A 264 -3.18 45.66 -44.96
CA TYR A 264 -3.59 45.14 -46.27
C TYR A 264 -5.06 45.42 -46.65
N LEU A 265 -5.99 45.39 -45.68
CA LEU A 265 -7.44 45.47 -45.92
C LEU A 265 -8.07 46.85 -45.67
N GLY A 266 -7.26 47.83 -45.23
CA GLY A 266 -7.70 49.18 -44.87
C GLY A 266 -8.37 49.25 -43.49
N GLU A 267 -8.46 50.45 -42.91
CA GLU A 267 -8.71 50.61 -41.48
C GLU A 267 -10.08 50.12 -40.98
N ILE A 268 -11.15 50.20 -41.78
CA ILE A 268 -12.52 49.82 -41.35
C ILE A 268 -13.38 49.40 -42.56
N SER A 269 -13.05 48.27 -43.18
CA SER A 269 -13.88 47.63 -44.23
C SER A 269 -14.69 46.45 -43.67
N ALA A 270 -15.81 46.10 -44.30
CA ALA A 270 -16.59 44.91 -43.89
C ALA A 270 -15.74 43.62 -43.95
N SER A 271 -14.81 43.54 -44.90
CA SER A 271 -13.84 42.45 -45.02
C SER A 271 -12.86 42.41 -43.84
N PHE A 272 -12.42 43.56 -43.33
CA PHE A 272 -11.58 43.63 -42.12
C PHE A 272 -12.29 43.09 -40.87
N ILE A 273 -13.58 43.42 -40.68
CA ILE A 273 -14.36 42.92 -39.53
C ILE A 273 -14.51 41.39 -39.58
N ILE A 274 -14.79 40.83 -40.76
CA ILE A 274 -14.89 39.38 -40.96
C ILE A 274 -13.54 38.70 -40.71
N ALA A 275 -12.45 39.24 -41.26
CA ALA A 275 -11.11 38.72 -41.04
C ALA A 275 -10.70 38.75 -39.56
N MET A 276 -10.99 39.86 -38.86
CA MET A 276 -10.71 40.00 -37.43
C MET A 276 -11.49 38.96 -36.63
N SER A 277 -12.79 38.76 -36.92
CA SER A 277 -13.61 37.75 -36.25
C SER A 277 -13.04 36.34 -36.42
N PHE A 278 -12.57 35.99 -37.61
CA PHE A 278 -11.92 34.70 -37.88
C PHE A 278 -10.59 34.54 -37.11
N ILE A 279 -9.75 35.58 -37.08
CA ILE A 279 -8.50 35.58 -36.30
C ILE A 279 -8.79 35.37 -34.81
N TYR A 280 -9.82 36.04 -34.27
CA TYR A 280 -10.22 35.86 -32.87
C TYR A 280 -10.84 34.48 -32.58
N ALA A 281 -11.51 33.86 -33.55
CA ALA A 281 -11.99 32.48 -33.40
C ALA A 281 -10.81 31.49 -33.39
N LEU A 282 -9.85 31.64 -34.32
CA LEU A 282 -8.63 30.83 -34.38
C LEU A 282 -7.79 30.95 -33.10
N ARG A 283 -7.70 32.16 -32.53
CA ARG A 283 -7.02 32.42 -31.25
C ARG A 283 -7.42 31.42 -30.17
N GLU A 284 -8.72 31.14 -30.02
CA GLU A 284 -9.20 30.30 -28.93
C GLU A 284 -8.80 28.84 -29.12
N ILE A 285 -8.87 28.33 -30.35
CA ILE A 285 -8.45 26.96 -30.70
C ILE A 285 -6.93 26.80 -30.50
N PHE A 286 -6.12 27.70 -31.06
CA PHE A 286 -4.65 27.62 -30.95
C PHE A 286 -4.16 27.76 -29.51
N LYS A 287 -4.85 28.54 -28.68
CA LYS A 287 -4.49 28.73 -27.27
C LYS A 287 -4.60 27.44 -26.47
N ASP A 288 -5.65 26.67 -26.67
CA ASP A 288 -5.82 25.40 -25.95
C ASP A 288 -4.86 24.33 -26.49
N ASP A 289 -4.69 24.23 -27.81
CA ASP A 289 -3.75 23.29 -28.43
C ASP A 289 -2.30 23.56 -28.02
N LEU A 290 -1.86 24.82 -28.07
CA LEU A 290 -0.51 25.21 -27.67
C LEU A 290 -0.29 24.91 -26.18
N ARG A 291 -1.26 25.27 -25.33
CA ARG A 291 -1.19 25.00 -23.89
C ARG A 291 -1.03 23.51 -23.62
N ASP A 292 -1.81 22.66 -24.27
CA ASP A 292 -1.80 21.22 -24.03
C ASP A 292 -0.57 20.54 -24.65
N ALA A 293 -0.08 21.02 -25.79
CA ALA A 293 1.20 20.59 -26.36
C ALA A 293 2.39 20.94 -25.45
N MET A 294 2.48 22.20 -24.98
CA MET A 294 3.50 22.65 -24.04
C MET A 294 3.43 21.85 -22.73
N TRP A 295 2.22 21.58 -22.24
CA TRP A 295 2.03 20.82 -21.01
C TRP A 295 2.50 19.36 -21.15
N ARG A 296 2.14 18.69 -22.24
CA ARG A 296 2.60 17.32 -22.54
C ARG A 296 4.12 17.25 -22.62
N TRP A 297 4.75 18.21 -23.29
CA TRP A 297 6.21 18.27 -23.42
C TRP A 297 6.91 18.49 -22.07
N ILE A 298 6.46 19.47 -21.28
CA ILE A 298 7.09 19.83 -20.00
C ILE A 298 6.87 18.75 -18.92
N ARG A 299 5.74 18.05 -18.97
CA ARG A 299 5.37 17.03 -17.97
C ARG A 299 6.06 15.68 -18.22
N LYS A 300 6.50 15.38 -19.45
CA LYS A 300 7.08 14.09 -19.81
C LYS A 300 8.25 13.73 -18.88
N GLY A 301 8.14 12.60 -18.17
CA GLY A 301 9.17 12.09 -17.27
C GLY A 301 9.35 12.85 -15.95
N LYS A 302 8.52 13.86 -15.63
CA LYS A 302 8.62 14.60 -14.36
C LYS A 302 7.72 14.01 -13.27
N PRO A 303 8.14 14.08 -12.00
CA PRO A 303 7.36 13.54 -10.89
C PRO A 303 6.05 14.31 -10.76
N LYS A 304 4.93 13.57 -10.65
CA LYS A 304 3.59 14.12 -10.46
C LYS A 304 3.33 14.45 -8.99
N TRP A 305 3.95 13.71 -8.07
CA TRP A 305 3.81 13.95 -6.63
C TRP A 305 5.14 13.94 -5.90
N ARG A 306 5.19 14.71 -4.82
CA ARG A 306 6.28 14.67 -3.84
C ARG A 306 5.71 14.49 -2.45
N LYS A 307 6.22 13.50 -1.72
CA LYS A 307 5.95 13.30 -0.30
C LYS A 307 7.14 13.74 0.54
N LYS A 308 6.85 14.34 1.69
CA LYS A 308 7.83 14.57 2.76
C LYS A 308 7.47 13.67 3.95
N TYR A 309 8.45 12.92 4.44
CA TYR A 309 8.32 12.09 5.62
C TYR A 309 8.84 12.82 6.85
N MET A 310 8.02 12.88 7.89
CA MET A 310 8.34 13.49 9.17
C MET A 310 8.23 12.47 10.28
N ASP A 311 9.20 12.48 11.19
CA ASP A 311 9.13 11.67 12.40
C ASP A 311 7.95 12.17 13.28
N PRO A 312 7.08 11.27 13.74
CA PRO A 312 5.87 11.64 14.49
C PRO A 312 6.17 12.31 15.83
N THR A 313 7.36 12.07 16.39
CA THR A 313 7.74 12.50 17.73
C THR A 313 8.76 13.65 17.72
N THR A 314 9.72 13.73 16.77
CA THR A 314 10.63 14.90 16.66
C THR A 314 10.04 15.98 15.76
N LYS A 315 9.07 15.63 14.89
CA LYS A 315 8.57 16.47 13.81
C LYS A 315 9.65 16.86 12.78
N LYS A 316 10.86 16.28 12.85
CA LYS A 316 11.93 16.52 11.88
C LYS A 316 11.63 15.76 10.59
N VAL A 317 12.05 16.34 9.46
CA VAL A 317 11.95 15.69 8.15
C VAL A 317 13.04 14.62 8.07
N VAL A 318 12.63 13.37 7.90
CA VAL A 318 13.53 12.20 7.86
C VAL A 318 13.63 11.59 6.46
N GLY A 319 12.85 12.08 5.50
CA GLY A 319 12.95 11.63 4.11
C GLY A 319 12.03 12.34 3.15
N ARG A 320 12.21 12.03 1.88
CA ARG A 320 11.42 12.52 0.75
C ARG A 320 11.14 11.37 -0.21
N LYS A 321 10.02 11.47 -0.92
CA LYS A 321 9.68 10.53 -1.99
C LYS A 321 9.12 11.30 -3.18
N LEU A 322 9.55 10.94 -4.38
CA LEU A 322 9.04 11.42 -5.65
C LEU A 322 8.28 10.28 -6.31
N GLU A 323 7.14 10.59 -6.92
CA GLU A 323 6.26 9.58 -7.50
C GLU A 323 5.77 9.99 -8.89
N TRP A 324 5.71 9.00 -9.76
CA TRP A 324 5.21 9.07 -11.12
C TRP A 324 4.17 7.97 -11.28
N LEU A 325 3.17 8.24 -12.11
CA LEU A 325 2.18 7.26 -12.51
C LEU A 325 1.79 7.59 -13.94
N ASP A 326 2.12 6.73 -14.89
CA ASP A 326 1.86 6.94 -16.30
C ASP A 326 1.30 5.67 -16.94
N TYR A 327 0.45 5.87 -17.95
CA TYR A 327 0.04 4.82 -18.86
C TYR A 327 1.12 4.59 -19.92
N ARG A 328 1.45 3.33 -20.18
CA ARG A 328 2.52 2.92 -21.10
C ARG A 328 2.05 1.77 -21.99
N SER A 329 2.60 1.71 -23.20
CA SER A 329 2.50 0.54 -24.07
C SER A 329 3.69 -0.40 -23.84
N LEU A 330 3.53 -1.67 -24.20
CA LEU A 330 4.60 -2.67 -24.04
C LEU A 330 5.89 -2.28 -24.77
N SER A 331 5.77 -1.70 -25.96
CA SER A 331 6.90 -1.26 -26.79
C SER A 331 7.73 -0.13 -26.16
N SER A 332 7.14 0.62 -25.22
CA SER A 332 7.82 1.72 -24.54
C SER A 332 8.58 1.30 -23.28
N LEU A 333 8.47 0.03 -22.86
CA LEU A 333 9.09 -0.49 -21.64
C LEU A 333 10.53 -0.98 -21.90
N PRO A 334 11.39 -1.02 -20.86
CA PRO A 334 12.73 -1.60 -20.98
C PRO A 334 12.71 -3.07 -21.40
N ASP A 335 13.71 -3.51 -22.17
CA ASP A 335 13.80 -4.87 -22.73
C ASP A 335 13.73 -5.96 -21.65
N ARG A 336 14.35 -5.75 -20.49
CA ARG A 336 14.30 -6.70 -19.37
C ARG A 336 12.87 -6.90 -18.85
N ILE A 337 12.06 -5.84 -18.76
CA ILE A 337 10.65 -5.94 -18.35
C ILE A 337 9.82 -6.64 -19.43
N GLN A 338 10.08 -6.33 -20.71
CA GLN A 338 9.43 -7.02 -21.82
C GLN A 338 9.75 -8.52 -21.81
N ASN A 339 11.00 -8.90 -21.57
CA ASN A 339 11.44 -10.30 -21.51
C ASN A 339 10.82 -11.05 -20.33
N ILE A 340 10.75 -10.43 -19.14
CA ILE A 340 10.06 -11.01 -17.97
C ILE A 340 8.57 -11.24 -18.27
N ARG A 341 7.93 -10.34 -19.04
CA ARG A 341 6.53 -10.48 -19.46
C ARG A 341 6.34 -11.54 -20.55
N LYS A 342 7.26 -11.66 -21.51
CA LYS A 342 7.16 -12.54 -22.69
C LYS A 342 7.21 -14.03 -22.28
N LYS A 343 6.04 -14.70 -22.26
CA LYS A 343 5.89 -16.16 -22.46
C LYS A 343 4.42 -16.60 -22.70
N ARG A 344 4.29 -17.52 -23.67
CA ARG A 344 3.23 -18.50 -24.03
C ARG A 344 1.87 -18.14 -24.63
N VAL A 345 1.27 -16.96 -24.45
CA VAL A 345 -0.07 -16.70 -25.03
C VAL A 345 -0.03 -15.52 -25.99
N VAL A 346 -0.43 -15.78 -27.23
CA VAL A 346 -0.61 -14.82 -28.33
C VAL A 346 -1.42 -13.62 -27.81
N GLN A 347 -0.80 -12.45 -27.91
CA GLN A 347 -1.19 -11.25 -27.17
C GLN A 347 -2.54 -10.69 -27.63
N ARG A 348 -3.46 -10.57 -26.68
CA ARG A 348 -4.40 -9.45 -26.63
C ARG A 348 -3.60 -8.18 -26.34
N GLU A 349 -4.02 -7.04 -26.88
CA GLU A 349 -3.45 -5.74 -26.50
C GLU A 349 -3.48 -5.60 -24.96
N GLU A 350 -2.43 -5.05 -24.37
CA GLU A 350 -2.36 -4.81 -22.91
C GLU A 350 -2.05 -3.33 -22.66
N GLN A 351 -2.81 -2.74 -21.74
CA GLN A 351 -2.46 -1.43 -21.20
C GLN A 351 -1.60 -1.62 -19.96
N ILE A 352 -0.43 -0.96 -19.90
CA ILE A 352 0.41 -0.97 -18.72
C ILE A 352 0.20 0.29 -17.90
N LEU A 353 -0.10 0.12 -16.62
CA LEU A 353 0.00 1.18 -15.63
C LEU A 353 1.37 1.09 -14.96
N HIS A 354 2.21 2.10 -15.17
CA HIS A 354 3.56 2.17 -14.61
C HIS A 354 3.59 3.19 -13.46
N TYR A 355 3.77 2.68 -12.25
CA TYR A 355 4.05 3.48 -11.06
C TYR A 355 5.56 3.44 -10.79
N HIS A 356 6.20 4.60 -10.77
CA HIS A 356 7.61 4.73 -10.41
C HIS A 356 7.73 5.59 -9.16
N ALA A 357 8.62 5.21 -8.24
CA ALA A 357 8.88 5.96 -7.04
C ALA A 357 10.36 5.99 -6.69
N LYS A 358 10.87 7.19 -6.44
CA LYS A 358 12.22 7.42 -5.92
C LYS A 358 12.13 7.89 -4.49
N THR A 359 12.72 7.14 -3.57
CA THR A 359 12.73 7.46 -2.14
C THR A 359 14.13 7.77 -1.67
N GLU A 360 14.26 8.82 -0.86
CA GLU A 360 15.51 9.20 -0.20
C GLU A 360 15.25 9.42 1.29
N MET A 361 15.99 8.70 2.14
CA MET A 361 15.86 8.76 3.59
C MET A 361 17.17 9.22 4.24
N ALA A 362 17.04 10.06 5.26
CA ALA A 362 18.16 10.51 6.09
C ALA A 362 18.29 9.58 7.30
N THR A 363 18.99 8.45 7.11
CA THR A 363 19.19 7.43 8.16
C THR A 363 19.88 7.98 9.41
N SER A 364 20.71 9.02 9.30
CA SER A 364 21.33 9.70 10.45
C SER A 364 20.35 10.43 11.37
N LEU A 365 19.13 10.71 10.87
CA LEU A 365 18.06 11.35 11.64
C LEU A 365 17.07 10.34 12.21
N PHE A 366 17.31 9.04 12.04
CA PHE A 366 16.49 7.99 12.61
C PHE A 366 16.71 7.91 14.12
N LEU A 367 15.71 7.36 14.81
CA LEU A 367 15.83 7.10 16.23
C LEU A 367 16.92 6.03 16.48
N SER A 368 17.65 6.15 17.58
CA SER A 368 18.63 5.14 17.99
C SER A 368 17.96 3.77 18.15
N GLY A 369 18.53 2.73 17.52
CA GLY A 369 17.93 1.40 17.41
C GLY A 369 17.19 1.13 16.09
N TYR A 370 17.20 2.07 15.14
CA TYR A 370 16.57 1.90 13.84
C TYR A 370 17.55 2.17 12.71
N GLU A 371 17.65 1.19 11.80
CA GLU A 371 18.49 1.31 10.60
C GLU A 371 17.67 1.34 9.30
N GLN A 372 16.41 0.91 9.35
CA GLN A 372 15.60 0.65 8.17
C GLN A 372 14.20 1.25 8.26
N THR A 373 13.55 1.37 7.11
CA THR A 373 12.12 1.71 7.04
C THR A 373 11.41 0.72 6.15
N ARG A 374 10.19 0.34 6.54
CA ARG A 374 9.31 -0.49 5.73
C ARG A 374 8.22 0.39 5.13
N GLU A 375 8.01 0.24 3.84
CA GLU A 375 6.86 0.81 3.16
C GLU A 375 5.83 -0.28 2.88
N THR A 376 4.57 0.08 3.05
CA THR A 376 3.41 -0.70 2.63
C THR A 376 2.58 0.16 1.70
N LEU A 377 2.50 -0.27 0.45
CA LEU A 377 1.73 0.31 -0.63
C LEU A 377 0.49 -0.55 -0.86
N ASN A 378 -0.69 0.00 -0.66
CA ASN A 378 -1.95 -0.67 -0.96
C ASN A 378 -2.51 -0.10 -2.27
N ILE A 379 -2.71 -0.97 -3.25
CA ILE A 379 -3.28 -0.66 -4.56
C ILE A 379 -4.66 -1.30 -4.62
N SER A 380 -5.70 -0.47 -4.57
CA SER A 380 -7.08 -0.89 -4.80
C SER A 380 -7.28 -1.17 -6.28
N LEU A 381 -7.66 -2.40 -6.60
CA LEU A 381 -8.01 -2.80 -7.97
C LEU A 381 -9.47 -2.48 -8.31
N ARG A 382 -10.21 -1.82 -7.40
CA ARG A 382 -11.62 -1.49 -7.57
C ARG A 382 -11.92 -0.73 -8.87
N PRO A 383 -11.14 0.26 -9.31
CA PRO A 383 -11.43 0.92 -10.58
C PRO A 383 -11.27 -0.02 -11.78
N ILE A 384 -10.28 -0.92 -11.76
CA ILE A 384 -10.08 -1.92 -12.82
C ILE A 384 -11.23 -2.93 -12.81
N ILE A 385 -11.65 -3.38 -11.63
CA ILE A 385 -12.77 -4.32 -11.46
C ILE A 385 -14.08 -3.74 -11.99
N ARG A 386 -14.29 -2.42 -11.88
CA ARG A 386 -15.48 -1.75 -12.42
C ARG A 386 -15.57 -1.79 -13.94
N LEU A 387 -14.44 -1.96 -14.63
CA LEU A 387 -14.37 -2.10 -16.09
C LEU A 387 -14.66 -3.52 -16.58
N MET A 388 -14.80 -4.50 -15.67
CA MET A 388 -15.08 -5.89 -16.05
C MET A 388 -16.55 -6.09 -16.41
N ASP A 389 -16.79 -6.91 -17.43
CA ASP A 389 -18.13 -7.29 -17.87
C ASP A 389 -18.94 -7.97 -16.74
N LYS A 390 -20.25 -7.72 -16.73
CA LYS A 390 -21.16 -8.38 -15.78
C LYS A 390 -21.52 -9.81 -16.18
N SER A 391 -21.10 -10.27 -17.36
CA SER A 391 -21.52 -11.54 -17.93
C SER A 391 -20.97 -12.73 -17.15
N SER A 392 -21.86 -13.65 -16.78
CA SER A 392 -21.50 -14.98 -16.30
C SER A 392 -21.85 -16.00 -17.37
N ASN A 393 -20.96 -16.95 -17.59
CA ASN A 393 -21.19 -18.05 -18.51
C ASN A 393 -21.73 -19.24 -17.74
N ARG A 394 -22.76 -19.89 -18.26
CA ARG A 394 -23.30 -21.12 -17.69
C ARG A 394 -22.51 -22.29 -18.25
N VAL A 395 -21.82 -23.01 -17.37
CA VAL A 395 -21.11 -24.24 -17.72
C VAL A 395 -21.95 -25.41 -17.22
N TYR A 396 -22.19 -26.37 -18.10
CA TYR A 396 -22.91 -27.60 -17.79
C TYR A 396 -21.89 -28.72 -17.70
N ARG A 397 -21.93 -29.50 -16.60
CA ARG A 397 -21.10 -30.70 -16.42
C ARG A 397 -22.00 -31.90 -16.20
N LEU A 398 -21.57 -33.05 -16.68
CA LEU A 398 -22.24 -34.33 -16.43
C LEU A 398 -21.41 -35.10 -15.39
N ASN A 399 -21.97 -35.30 -14.20
CA ASN A 399 -21.39 -36.14 -13.15
C ASN A 399 -22.40 -37.24 -12.81
N ASP A 400 -21.99 -38.51 -12.94
CA ASP A 400 -22.80 -39.69 -12.62
C ASP A 400 -24.24 -39.67 -13.18
N GLY A 401 -24.38 -39.27 -14.45
CA GLY A 401 -25.68 -39.21 -15.14
C GLY A 401 -26.56 -38.01 -14.78
N GLN A 402 -26.15 -37.16 -13.84
CA GLN A 402 -26.81 -35.89 -13.52
C GLN A 402 -26.09 -34.71 -14.14
N VAL A 403 -26.85 -33.82 -14.79
CA VAL A 403 -26.32 -32.57 -15.34
C VAL A 403 -26.31 -31.50 -14.25
N SER A 404 -25.12 -31.09 -13.81
CA SER A 404 -24.95 -29.93 -12.95
C SER A 404 -24.74 -28.67 -13.80
N LYS A 405 -25.34 -27.57 -13.33
CA LYS A 405 -25.27 -26.25 -13.98
C LYS A 405 -24.56 -25.30 -13.04
N GLU A 406 -23.41 -24.79 -13.46
CA GLU A 406 -22.63 -23.82 -12.68
C GLU A 406 -22.56 -22.49 -13.42
N SER A 407 -22.82 -21.39 -12.70
CA SER A 407 -22.58 -20.04 -13.21
C SER A 407 -21.14 -19.65 -12.95
N VAL A 408 -20.35 -19.48 -14.00
CA VAL A 408 -18.93 -19.14 -13.92
C VAL A 408 -18.72 -17.70 -14.36
N GLU A 409 -18.27 -16.86 -13.43
CA GLU A 409 -17.87 -15.49 -13.72
C GLU A 409 -16.59 -15.47 -14.57
N LYS A 410 -16.51 -14.54 -15.53
CA LYS A 410 -15.31 -14.30 -16.33
C LYS A 410 -14.17 -13.87 -15.39
N ARG A 411 -13.02 -14.55 -15.51
CA ARG A 411 -11.80 -14.23 -14.76
C ARG A 411 -10.84 -13.46 -15.66
N HIS A 412 -10.25 -12.40 -15.12
CA HIS A 412 -9.24 -11.60 -15.79
C HIS A 412 -7.89 -11.78 -15.11
N LEU A 413 -6.84 -11.79 -15.91
CA LEU A 413 -5.47 -11.97 -15.46
C LEU A 413 -4.73 -10.64 -15.52
N LEU A 414 -4.23 -10.15 -14.38
CA LEU A 414 -3.23 -9.09 -14.35
C LEU A 414 -1.85 -9.69 -14.10
N ASN A 415 -0.83 -9.17 -14.78
CA ASN A 415 0.56 -9.41 -14.38
C ASN A 415 1.06 -8.18 -13.64
N VAL A 416 1.72 -8.38 -12.50
CA VAL A 416 2.37 -7.32 -11.74
C VAL A 416 3.86 -7.62 -11.72
N ILE A 417 4.66 -6.73 -12.30
CA ILE A 417 6.12 -6.81 -12.25
C ILE A 417 6.61 -5.68 -11.36
N VAL A 418 7.47 -5.99 -10.39
CA VAL A 418 8.10 -5.01 -9.51
C VAL A 418 9.61 -5.06 -9.70
N LYS A 419 10.22 -3.89 -9.92
CA LYS A 419 11.69 -3.70 -9.91
C LYS A 419 12.05 -2.92 -8.64
N GLU A 420 12.99 -3.46 -7.87
CA GLU A 420 13.57 -2.84 -6.69
C GLU A 420 15.03 -2.53 -6.98
N ASP A 421 15.43 -1.26 -6.89
CA ASP A 421 16.76 -0.78 -7.23
C ASP A 421 17.31 0.08 -6.08
N ASN A 422 18.25 -0.48 -5.31
CA ASN A 422 18.81 0.14 -4.11
C ASN A 422 20.04 1.02 -4.39
N HIS A 423 20.45 1.14 -5.65
CA HIS A 423 21.67 1.85 -6.11
C HIS A 423 22.99 1.33 -5.52
N THR A 424 22.97 0.19 -4.83
CA THR A 424 24.18 -0.45 -4.27
C THR A 424 24.46 -1.79 -4.92
N ASP A 425 23.40 -2.54 -5.25
CA ASP A 425 23.46 -3.86 -5.86
C ASP A 425 22.72 -3.86 -7.21
N GLU A 426 22.76 -5.00 -7.92
CA GLU A 426 21.96 -5.15 -9.13
C GLU A 426 20.46 -5.05 -8.83
N PRO A 427 19.68 -4.42 -9.73
CA PRO A 427 18.24 -4.32 -9.56
C PRO A 427 17.57 -5.70 -9.51
N VAL A 428 16.71 -5.89 -8.50
CA VAL A 428 15.98 -7.15 -8.29
C VAL A 428 14.59 -7.03 -8.89
N TYR A 429 14.18 -8.07 -9.61
CA TYR A 429 12.88 -8.14 -10.27
C TYR A 429 12.02 -9.21 -9.63
N TYR A 430 10.72 -8.94 -9.58
CA TYR A 430 9.72 -9.87 -9.07
C TYR A 430 8.48 -9.85 -9.96
N ARG A 431 7.83 -11.00 -10.11
CA ARG A 431 6.60 -11.12 -10.89
C ARG A 431 5.51 -11.82 -10.10
N TRP A 432 4.31 -11.27 -10.18
CA TRP A 432 3.10 -11.89 -9.66
C TRP A 432 2.02 -11.95 -10.73
N LYS A 433 1.24 -13.01 -10.64
CA LYS A 433 0.03 -13.25 -11.42
C LYS A 433 -1.16 -13.04 -10.50
N VAL A 434 -2.02 -12.10 -10.86
CA VAL A 434 -3.20 -11.73 -10.08
C VAL A 434 -4.44 -12.11 -10.88
N VAL A 435 -5.21 -13.07 -10.38
CA VAL A 435 -6.46 -13.49 -11.00
C VAL A 435 -7.60 -12.75 -10.31
N LEU A 436 -8.41 -12.05 -11.10
CA LEU A 436 -9.52 -11.24 -10.63
C LEU A 436 -10.83 -11.72 -11.22
N ASN A 437 -11.91 -11.55 -10.46
CA ASN A 437 -13.26 -11.47 -11.00
C ASN A 437 -13.88 -10.12 -10.62
N ARG A 438 -15.15 -9.92 -10.96
CA ARG A 438 -15.86 -8.66 -10.72
C ARG A 438 -16.09 -8.34 -9.24
N SER A 439 -15.84 -9.30 -8.35
CA SER A 439 -16.13 -9.18 -6.91
C SER A 439 -14.86 -9.13 -6.05
N LYS A 440 -13.80 -9.85 -6.45
CA LYS A 440 -12.60 -10.06 -5.63
C LYS A 440 -11.38 -10.51 -6.45
N ILE A 441 -10.23 -10.39 -5.81
CA ILE A 441 -9.01 -11.13 -6.12
C ILE A 441 -9.26 -12.60 -5.76
N VAL A 442 -9.19 -13.45 -6.78
CA VAL A 442 -9.43 -14.90 -6.70
C VAL A 442 -8.14 -15.60 -6.27
N SER A 443 -7.03 -15.36 -6.97
CA SER A 443 -5.71 -15.91 -6.63
C SER A 443 -4.60 -14.88 -6.84
N LEU A 444 -3.50 -15.07 -6.11
CA LEU A 444 -2.28 -14.28 -6.19
C LEU A 444 -1.10 -15.27 -6.15
N GLU A 445 -0.39 -15.41 -7.26
CA GLU A 445 0.68 -16.38 -7.43
C GLU A 445 1.99 -15.64 -7.73
N LYS A 446 3.05 -15.89 -6.94
CA LYS A 446 4.40 -15.41 -7.25
C LYS A 446 5.00 -16.31 -8.35
N ILE A 447 5.53 -15.71 -9.40
CA ILE A 447 6.20 -16.42 -10.48
C ILE A 447 7.71 -16.25 -10.31
N GLU A 448 8.43 -17.36 -10.24
CA GLU A 448 9.89 -17.34 -10.24
C GLU A 448 10.41 -16.91 -11.62
N LEU A 449 11.39 -16.02 -11.59
CA LEU A 449 12.05 -15.54 -12.80
C LEU A 449 13.17 -16.51 -13.11
N VAL A 450 13.16 -17.04 -14.33
CA VAL A 450 14.23 -17.89 -14.89
C VAL A 450 15.20 -17.03 -15.68
#